data_AF-A0A959VZR9-F1
#
_entry.id   AF-A0A959VZR9-F1
#
_cell.length_a   1.000
_cell.length_b   1.000
_cell.length_c   1.000
_cell.angle_alpha   90.00
_cell.angle_beta   90.00
_cell.angle_gamma   90.00
#
_symmetry.space_group_name_H-M   'P 1'
#
loop_
_entity.id
_entity.type
_entity.pdbx_description
1 polymer ?
#
loop_
_entity_poly.entity_id
_entity_poly.type
_entity_poly.pdbx_seq_one_letter_code
_entity_poly.pdbx_strand_id
1 'polypeptide(L)'
;YFDKDIRALLGKKVKSPFRVKYCGHGKKAACQKAVWAAIAAAGTELQADQGSANPADWHADATREQIKFGPVSLITMRYTNRPSGIQQVISFNGHR
;
A
#
# COMPACT_ATOMS: atom_id res chain seq x y z
N TYR A 1 0.41 -8.42 5.42
CA TYR A 1 -0.28 -9.06 6.56
C TYR A 1 -1.76 -9.33 6.27
N PHE A 2 -2.53 -8.31 5.91
CA PHE A 2 -3.97 -8.40 5.62
C PHE A 2 -4.38 -9.53 4.65
N ASP A 3 -3.75 -9.63 3.48
CA ASP A 3 -4.06 -10.67 2.48
C ASP A 3 -4.03 -12.09 3.06
N LYS A 4 -2.96 -12.45 3.78
CA LYS A 4 -2.83 -13.79 4.36
C LYS A 4 -3.95 -14.10 5.36
N ASP A 5 -4.37 -13.11 6.14
CA ASP A 5 -5.43 -13.28 7.14
C ASP A 5 -6.80 -13.46 6.48
N ILE A 6 -7.10 -12.69 5.43
CA ILE A 6 -8.29 -12.88 4.61
C ILE A 6 -8.30 -14.24 3.92
N ARG A 7 -7.18 -14.67 3.33
CA ARG A 7 -7.08 -15.99 2.71
C ARG A 7 -7.38 -17.10 3.71
N ALA A 8 -6.83 -17.01 4.93
CA ALA A 8 -7.14 -17.95 6.00
C ALA A 8 -8.63 -17.92 6.39
N LEU A 9 -9.24 -16.74 6.52
CA LEU A 9 -10.68 -16.55 6.79
C LEU A 9 -11.60 -17.12 5.70
N LEU A 10 -11.14 -17.10 4.45
CA LEU A 10 -11.85 -17.66 3.31
C LEU A 10 -11.60 -19.17 3.14
N GLY A 11 -10.93 -19.82 4.10
CA GLY A 11 -10.65 -21.25 4.06
C GLY A 11 -9.54 -21.65 3.08
N LYS A 12 -8.78 -20.69 2.53
CA LYS A 12 -7.66 -21.00 1.65
C LYS A 12 -6.47 -21.51 2.45
N LYS A 13 -5.74 -22.47 1.89
CA LYS A 13 -4.52 -23.01 2.50
C LYS A 13 -3.43 -21.92 2.58
N VAL A 14 -2.88 -21.72 3.78
CA VAL A 14 -1.76 -20.79 4.03
C VAL A 14 -0.64 -21.53 4.78
N LYS A 15 0.61 -21.42 4.31
CA LYS A 15 1.77 -22.20 4.80
C LYS A 15 2.07 -21.97 6.30
N SER A 16 1.65 -20.84 6.85
CA SER A 16 1.77 -20.52 8.28
C SER A 16 0.67 -19.52 8.67
N PRO A 17 -0.49 -20.01 9.15
CA PRO A 17 -1.57 -19.15 9.63
C PRO A 17 -1.08 -18.26 10.77
N PHE A 18 -1.61 -17.04 10.87
CA PHE A 18 -1.32 -16.22 12.04
C PHE A 18 -1.93 -16.83 13.31
N ARG A 19 -1.18 -16.72 14.42
CA ARG A 19 -1.66 -17.03 15.77
C ARG A 19 -2.81 -16.11 16.17
N VAL A 20 -2.67 -14.80 15.88
CA VAL A 20 -3.71 -13.79 16.08
C VAL A 20 -4.56 -13.70 14.82
N LYS A 21 -5.89 -13.70 14.96
CA LYS A 21 -6.81 -13.40 13.87
C LYS A 21 -7.10 -11.90 13.89
N TYR A 22 -6.59 -11.18 12.91
CA TYR A 22 -6.64 -9.72 12.92
C TYR A 22 -7.97 -9.21 12.36
N CYS A 23 -8.37 -9.68 11.18
CA CYS A 23 -9.59 -9.21 10.54
C CYS A 23 -10.83 -9.83 11.21
N GLY A 24 -11.70 -8.97 11.74
CA GLY A 24 -12.95 -9.39 12.39
C GLY A 24 -12.78 -10.43 13.50
N HIS A 25 -11.60 -10.51 14.13
CA HIS A 25 -11.24 -11.55 15.11
C HIS A 25 -11.50 -12.99 14.63
N GLY A 26 -11.26 -13.28 13.35
CA GLY A 26 -11.48 -14.63 12.81
C GLY A 26 -12.90 -14.88 12.30
N LYS A 27 -13.79 -13.88 12.37
CA LYS A 27 -15.17 -13.99 11.88
C LYS A 27 -15.29 -13.36 10.50
N LYS A 28 -15.59 -14.17 9.48
CA LYS A 28 -15.71 -13.73 8.08
C LYS A 28 -16.67 -12.56 7.90
N ALA A 29 -17.88 -12.65 8.47
CA ALA A 29 -18.89 -11.59 8.36
C ALA A 29 -18.44 -10.27 9.03
N ALA A 30 -17.79 -10.35 10.19
CA ALA A 30 -17.26 -9.18 10.88
C ALA A 30 -16.10 -8.54 10.09
N CYS A 31 -15.21 -9.36 9.51
CA CYS A 31 -14.13 -8.90 8.65
C CYS A 31 -14.68 -8.18 7.39
N GLN A 32 -15.65 -8.78 6.70
CA GLN A 32 -16.31 -8.18 5.54
C GLN A 32 -16.95 -6.83 5.91
N LYS A 33 -17.71 -6.77 7.01
CA LYS A 33 -18.32 -5.53 7.50
C LYS A 33 -17.26 -4.46 7.78
N ALA A 34 -16.17 -4.82 8.45
CA ALA A 34 -15.10 -3.88 8.78
C ALA A 34 -14.42 -3.32 7.51
N VAL A 35 -14.16 -4.17 6.51
CA VAL A 35 -13.55 -3.74 5.24
C VAL A 35 -14.47 -2.77 4.50
N TRP A 36 -15.76 -3.10 4.36
CA TRP A 36 -16.71 -2.21 3.69
C TRP A 36 -16.94 -0.90 4.45
N ALA A 37 -16.97 -0.94 5.78
CA ALA A 37 -17.07 0.26 6.60
C ALA A 37 -15.84 1.17 6.40
N ALA A 38 -14.63 0.60 6.34
CA ALA A 38 -13.41 1.36 6.10
C ALA A 38 -13.39 2.00 4.71
N ILE A 39 -13.82 1.26 3.67
CA ILE A 39 -13.94 1.80 2.29
C ILE A 39 -14.95 2.95 2.25
N ALA A 40 -16.12 2.78 2.88
CA ALA A 40 -17.15 3.82 2.90
C ALA A 40 -16.68 5.08 3.66
N ALA A 41 -16.03 4.91 4.81
CA ALA A 41 -15.48 6.03 5.58
C ALA A 41 -14.42 6.80 4.77
N ALA A 42 -13.48 6.09 4.14
CA ALA A 42 -12.47 6.70 3.29
C ALA A 42 -13.08 7.41 2.07
N GLY A 43 -14.14 6.85 1.47
CA GLY A 43 -14.86 7.49 0.37
C GLY A 43 -15.51 8.81 0.78
N THR A 44 -16.15 8.85 1.95
CA THR A 44 -16.74 10.08 2.51
C THR A 44 -15.68 11.15 2.76
N GLU A 45 -14.55 10.78 3.35
CA GLU A 45 -13.43 11.69 3.61
C GLU A 45 -12.85 12.24 2.30
N LEU A 46 -12.55 11.37 1.34
CA LEU A 46 -12.00 11.79 0.04
C LEU A 46 -12.97 12.64 -0.76
N GLN A 47 -14.28 12.34 -0.74
CA GLN A 47 -15.26 13.18 -1.41
C GLN A 47 -15.28 14.60 -0.82
N ALA A 48 -15.18 14.73 0.51
CA ALA A 48 -15.12 16.03 1.17
C ALA A 48 -13.83 16.79 0.81
N ASP A 49 -12.69 16.09 0.81
CA ASP A 49 -11.37 16.67 0.52
C ASP A 49 -11.20 17.07 -0.96
N GLN A 50 -11.75 16.29 -1.87
CA GLN A 50 -11.58 16.46 -3.32
C GLN A 50 -12.70 17.30 -3.96
N GLY A 51 -13.80 17.54 -3.25
CA GLY A 51 -14.94 18.33 -3.73
C GLY A 51 -15.75 17.67 -4.86
N SER A 52 -15.49 16.40 -5.19
CA SER A 52 -16.21 15.63 -6.20
C SER A 52 -16.66 14.29 -5.65
N ALA A 53 -17.88 13.87 -5.99
CA ALA A 53 -18.38 12.53 -5.71
C ALA A 53 -17.88 11.48 -6.71
N ASN A 54 -17.24 11.91 -7.82
CA ASN A 54 -16.70 11.02 -8.83
C ASN A 54 -15.22 10.68 -8.51
N PRO A 55 -14.89 9.41 -8.18
CA PRO A 55 -13.52 9.03 -7.83
C PRO A 55 -12.48 9.24 -8.92
N ALA A 56 -12.91 9.34 -10.20
CA ALA A 56 -11.98 9.61 -11.30
C ALA A 56 -11.39 11.04 -11.24
N ASP A 57 -12.06 11.95 -10.52
CA ASP A 57 -11.59 13.34 -10.32
C ASP A 57 -10.68 13.47 -9.10
N TRP A 58 -10.51 12.40 -8.32
CA TRP A 58 -9.69 12.43 -7.11
C TRP A 58 -8.21 12.35 -7.45
N HIS A 59 -7.44 13.28 -6.91
CA HIS A 59 -6.00 13.33 -7.12
C HIS A 59 -5.25 13.30 -5.80
N ALA A 60 -4.26 12.41 -5.71
CA ALA A 60 -3.28 12.46 -4.63
C ALA A 60 -2.37 13.68 -4.81
N ASP A 61 -1.87 14.18 -3.69
CA ASP A 61 -0.88 15.24 -3.66
C ASP A 61 0.40 14.83 -4.42
N ALA A 62 0.78 15.62 -5.42
CA ALA A 62 1.93 15.35 -6.29
C ALA A 62 3.29 15.44 -5.57
N THR A 63 3.34 15.95 -4.35
CA THR A 63 4.57 16.27 -3.61
C THR A 63 4.70 15.56 -2.26
N ARG A 64 3.60 15.05 -1.69
CA ARG A 64 3.55 14.44 -0.35
C ARG A 64 4.58 13.35 -0.11
N GLU A 65 4.85 12.55 -1.13
CA GLU A 65 5.75 11.40 -1.04
C GLU A 65 7.16 11.72 -1.52
N GLN A 66 7.50 12.97 -1.85
CA GLN A 66 8.83 13.27 -2.38
C GLN A 66 9.95 12.91 -1.40
N ILE A 67 11.01 12.29 -1.94
CA ILE A 67 12.25 12.04 -1.22
C ILE A 67 13.00 13.37 -1.09
N LYS A 68 13.40 13.66 0.15
CA LYS A 68 14.23 14.81 0.52
C LYS A 68 15.65 14.34 0.83
N PHE A 69 16.65 14.89 0.14
CA PHE A 69 18.06 14.57 0.39
C PHE A 69 18.61 15.43 1.53
N GLY A 70 19.44 14.84 2.38
CA GLY A 70 19.99 15.50 3.58
C GLY A 70 21.50 15.81 3.45
N PRO A 71 22.05 16.65 4.36
CA PRO A 71 21.37 17.30 5.49
C PRO A 71 20.55 18.54 5.09
N VAL A 72 20.75 19.07 3.88
CA VAL A 72 19.98 20.19 3.32
C VAL A 72 19.28 19.73 2.05
N SER A 73 17.96 19.89 1.99
CA SER A 73 17.13 19.42 0.88
C SER A 73 17.16 20.37 -0.31
N LEU A 74 18.32 20.45 -0.97
CA LEU A 74 18.55 21.28 -2.16
C LEU A 74 17.79 20.78 -3.39
N ILE A 75 17.48 19.48 -3.43
CA ILE A 75 16.70 18.84 -4.49
C ILE A 75 15.72 17.83 -3.88
N THR A 76 14.64 17.57 -4.61
CA THR A 76 13.68 16.50 -4.30
C THR A 76 13.53 15.57 -5.49
N MET A 77 13.01 14.38 -5.25
CA MET A 77 12.58 13.48 -6.31
C MET A 77 11.27 12.79 -5.92
N ARG A 78 10.50 12.33 -6.91
CA ARG A 78 9.34 11.47 -6.65
C ARG A 78 9.80 10.19 -5.97
N TYR A 79 9.08 9.75 -4.94
CA TYR A 79 9.34 8.46 -4.34
C TYR A 79 9.12 7.34 -5.35
N THR A 80 9.95 6.31 -5.24
CA THR A 80 9.78 5.04 -5.92
C THR A 80 10.24 3.99 -4.94
N ASN A 81 9.55 2.85 -4.87
CA ASN A 81 9.97 1.71 -4.07
C ASN A 81 11.21 1.04 -4.70
N ARG A 82 12.35 1.71 -4.54
CA ARG A 82 13.64 1.42 -5.16
C ARG A 82 14.67 1.32 -4.03
N PRO A 83 15.50 0.27 -3.98
CA PRO A 83 16.56 0.18 -2.97
C PRO A 83 17.42 1.44 -2.96
N SER A 84 17.76 1.93 -1.76
CA SER A 84 18.68 3.05 -1.59
C SER A 84 20.10 2.63 -1.98
N GLY A 85 20.84 3.53 -2.63
CA GLY A 85 22.23 3.31 -3.06
C GLY A 85 22.40 3.23 -4.57
N ILE A 86 23.52 2.63 -4.99
CA ILE A 86 23.89 2.49 -6.40
C ILE A 86 23.22 1.24 -6.97
N GLN A 87 22.58 1.38 -8.12
CA GLN A 87 22.11 0.24 -8.90
C GLN A 87 23.03 0.01 -10.07
N GLN A 88 23.66 -1.17 -10.09
CA GLN A 88 24.57 -1.58 -11.15
C GLN A 88 23.89 -2.68 -11.97
N VAL A 89 23.87 -2.50 -13.28
CA VAL A 89 23.52 -3.54 -14.24
C VAL A 89 24.78 -3.79 -15.06
N ILE A 90 25.34 -4.99 -14.95
CA ILE A 90 26.61 -5.36 -15.56
C ILE A 90 26.36 -6.51 -16.54
N SER A 91 26.90 -6.38 -17.75
CA SER A 91 26.88 -7.43 -18.77
C SER A 91 28.27 -7.62 -19.35
N PHE A 92 28.60 -8.87 -19.68
CA PHE A 92 29.87 -9.24 -20.33
C PHE A 92 29.54 -9.85 -21.69
N ASN A 93 30.21 -9.37 -22.74
CA ASN A 93 30.00 -9.86 -24.11
C ASN A 93 31.06 -10.90 -24.53
N GLY A 94 31.90 -11.37 -23.61
CA GLY A 94 32.95 -12.35 -23.81
C GLY A 94 33.79 -12.55 -22.54
N HIS A 95 34.52 -13.67 -22.47
CA HIS A 95 35.54 -13.95 -21.45
C HIS A 95 36.78 -14.54 -22.14
N ARG A 96 37.92 -14.50 -21.46
CA ARG A 96 39.20 -15.00 -21.98
C ARG A 96 39.58 -16.30 -21.30
#